data_AF-A0A964NYC7-F1
#
_entry.id   AF-A0A964NYC7-F1
#
_cell.length_a   1.000
_cell.length_b   1.000
_cell.length_c   1.000
_cell.angle_alpha   90.00
_cell.angle_beta   90.00
_cell.angle_gamma   90.00
#
_symmetry.space_group_name_H-M   'P 1'
#
loop_
_entity.id
_entity.type
_entity.pdbx_description
1 polymer ?
#
loop_
_entity_poly.entity_id
_entity_poly.type
_entity_poly.pdbx_seq_one_letter_code
_entity_poly.pdbx_strand_id
1 'polypeptide(L)'
;MQGSEHRWRHGTVAHIGLNIVPPENDGATIDNYTLAYATDSQQLVTKLQEAGVPAAFDANLAYVFTASTPPAGSVSAAVTPPNSIAWLATGKTGGVYTPFPGLAPFIANWWYVSGTTRTKMNTVYGEIFFFDVSAVAFYTSPFNFVGEMIGGHTIGTFSELPVRGVFDTATLRVKRQ
;
A
#
# COMPACT_ATOMS: atom_id res chain seq x y z
N MET A 1 21.22 -5.55 33.02
CA MET A 1 20.04 -4.98 32.33
C MET A 1 19.99 -5.57 30.94
N GLN A 2 19.15 -6.60 30.74
CA GLN A 2 18.92 -7.18 29.42
C GLN A 2 17.91 -6.29 28.69
N GLY A 3 18.33 -5.74 27.54
CA GLY A 3 17.43 -5.00 26.66
C GLY A 3 16.35 -5.96 26.16
N SER A 4 15.10 -5.55 26.31
CA SER A 4 13.96 -6.24 25.73
C SER A 4 14.14 -6.31 24.22
N GLU A 5 14.35 -7.51 23.68
CA GLU A 5 14.21 -7.75 22.25
C GLU A 5 12.79 -7.36 21.84
N HIS A 6 12.65 -6.27 21.08
CA HIS A 6 11.40 -5.96 20.41
C HIS A 6 11.14 -7.05 19.38
N ARG A 7 10.32 -8.04 19.74
CA ARG A 7 9.90 -9.11 18.84
C ARG A 7 8.95 -8.50 17.79
N TRP A 8 9.48 -8.18 16.62
CA TRP A 8 8.68 -7.73 15.48
C TRP A 8 7.68 -8.83 15.12
N ARG A 9 6.38 -8.52 15.23
CA ARG A 9 5.34 -9.42 14.71
C ARG A 9 5.14 -9.14 13.23
N HIS A 10 5.16 -10.20 12.44
CA HIS A 10 4.88 -10.13 11.02
C HIS A 10 3.42 -9.72 10.83
N GLY A 11 3.17 -8.95 9.77
CA GLY A 11 1.82 -8.61 9.35
C GLY A 11 1.81 -8.14 7.90
N THR A 12 0.66 -8.27 7.28
CA THR A 12 0.36 -7.82 5.93
C THR A 12 -0.37 -6.48 6.01
N VAL A 13 -0.07 -5.59 5.06
CA VAL A 13 -0.69 -4.27 4.95
C VAL A 13 -1.29 -4.12 3.56
N ALA A 14 -2.47 -3.56 3.52
CA ALA A 14 -3.19 -3.15 2.33
C ALA A 14 -3.52 -1.67 2.44
N HIS A 15 -3.17 -0.88 1.41
CA HIS A 15 -3.33 0.56 1.44
C HIS A 15 -3.87 1.04 0.09
N ILE A 16 -4.97 1.80 0.10
CA ILE A 16 -5.45 2.58 -1.03
C ILE A 16 -5.16 4.05 -0.74
N GLY A 17 -4.61 4.77 -1.72
CA GLY A 17 -4.47 6.21 -1.65
C GLY A 17 -4.65 6.89 -2.99
N LEU A 18 -4.80 8.22 -2.95
CA LEU A 18 -4.80 9.09 -4.11
C LEU A 18 -3.43 9.70 -4.28
N ASN A 19 -2.76 9.40 -5.38
CA ASN A 19 -1.56 10.13 -5.76
C ASN A 19 -1.98 11.48 -6.37
N ILE A 20 -1.53 12.58 -5.77
CA ILE A 20 -1.67 13.91 -6.34
C ILE A 20 -0.28 14.33 -6.77
N VAL A 21 0.00 14.26 -8.08
CA VAL A 21 1.30 14.66 -8.64
C VAL A 21 1.54 16.14 -8.28
N PRO A 22 2.56 16.47 -7.47
CA PRO A 22 2.84 17.85 -7.14
C PRO A 22 3.30 18.59 -8.40
N PRO A 23 3.00 19.90 -8.54
CA PRO A 23 3.39 20.67 -9.72
C PRO A 23 4.89 20.62 -10.06
N GLU A 24 5.74 20.41 -9.04
CA GLU A 24 7.20 20.41 -9.16
C GLU A 24 7.81 19.04 -9.51
N ASN A 25 7.03 17.95 -9.44
CA ASN A 25 7.35 16.55 -9.81
C ASN A 25 8.87 16.21 -9.85
N ASP A 26 9.48 15.98 -8.67
CA ASP A 26 10.90 15.64 -8.53
C ASP A 26 11.26 14.19 -8.95
N GLY A 27 10.25 13.38 -9.30
CA GLY A 27 10.40 11.97 -9.72
C GLY A 27 10.82 11.00 -8.62
N ALA A 28 11.16 11.46 -7.42
CA ALA A 28 11.67 10.65 -6.31
C ALA A 28 10.73 10.62 -5.09
N THR A 29 9.83 11.59 -5.00
CA THR A 29 8.84 11.73 -3.94
C THR A 29 7.44 11.55 -4.50
N ILE A 30 6.66 10.66 -3.88
CA ILE A 30 5.22 10.62 -4.11
C ILE A 30 4.47 11.11 -2.87
N ASP A 31 3.49 11.99 -3.07
CA ASP A 31 2.57 12.45 -2.03
C ASP A 31 1.19 11.85 -2.30
N ASN A 32 0.88 10.81 -1.51
CA ASN A 32 -0.41 10.15 -1.56
C ASN A 32 -1.29 10.60 -0.41
N TYR A 33 -2.59 10.63 -0.64
CA TYR A 33 -3.59 10.83 0.40
C TYR A 33 -4.27 9.50 0.72
N THR A 34 -4.17 9.09 1.98
CA THR A 34 -4.68 7.81 2.49
C THR A 34 -6.20 7.78 2.40
N LEU A 35 -6.71 6.80 1.67
CA LEU A 35 -8.15 6.55 1.51
C LEU A 35 -8.59 5.40 2.42
N ALA A 36 -7.86 4.29 2.39
CA ALA A 36 -8.11 3.13 3.24
C ALA A 36 -6.81 2.45 3.63
N TYR A 37 -6.68 2.08 4.90
CA TYR A 37 -5.55 1.33 5.40
C TYR A 37 -6.06 0.11 6.16
N ALA A 38 -5.64 -1.09 5.77
CA ALA A 38 -6.00 -2.33 6.42
C ALA A 38 -4.75 -3.16 6.74
N THR A 39 -4.78 -3.90 7.84
CA THR A 39 -3.71 -4.82 8.21
C THR A 39 -4.23 -5.96 9.09
N ASP A 40 -3.58 -7.12 9.00
CA ASP A 40 -3.79 -8.27 9.88
C ASP A 40 -3.05 -8.14 11.23
N SER A 41 -2.40 -6.98 11.48
CA SER A 41 -1.70 -6.69 12.73
C SER A 41 -2.52 -5.75 13.62
N GLN A 42 -3.18 -6.32 14.64
CA GLN A 42 -3.98 -5.55 15.61
C GLN A 42 -3.15 -4.47 16.32
N GLN A 43 -1.88 -4.76 16.61
CA GLN A 43 -0.97 -3.79 17.23
C GLN A 43 -0.71 -2.59 16.32
N LEU A 44 -0.51 -2.83 15.02
CA LEU A 44 -0.31 -1.77 14.04
C LEU A 44 -1.59 -0.93 13.89
N VAL A 45 -2.76 -1.56 13.84
CA VAL A 45 -4.06 -0.86 13.84
C VAL A 45 -4.16 0.10 15.02
N THR A 46 -3.92 -0.40 16.24
CA THR A 46 -3.97 0.44 17.44
C THR A 46 -3.02 1.62 17.36
N LYS A 47 -1.77 1.41 16.92
CA LYS A 47 -0.76 2.48 16.83
C LYS A 47 -1.10 3.52 15.75
N LEU A 48 -1.66 3.10 14.63
CA LEU A 48 -2.09 4.01 13.56
C LEU A 48 -3.33 4.81 13.97
N GLN A 49 -4.28 4.18 14.65
CA GLN A 49 -5.46 4.84 15.21
C GLN A 49 -5.09 5.87 16.28
N GLU A 50 -4.15 5.55 17.19
CA GLU A 50 -3.57 6.50 18.14
C GLU A 50 -2.94 7.72 17.44
N ALA A 51 -2.34 7.50 16.27
CA ALA A 51 -1.79 8.54 15.41
C ALA A 51 -2.82 9.24 14.52
N GLY A 52 -4.11 8.92 14.64
CA GLY A 52 -5.21 9.56 13.91
C GLY A 52 -5.46 9.01 12.50
N VAL A 53 -4.85 7.88 12.11
CA VAL A 53 -5.09 7.19 10.84
C VAL A 53 -6.17 6.13 11.03
N PRO A 54 -7.22 6.06 10.18
CA PRO A 54 -8.33 5.13 10.33
C PRO A 54 -7.94 3.74 9.80
N ALA A 55 -6.89 3.17 10.38
CA ALA A 55 -6.47 1.81 10.06
C ALA A 55 -7.54 0.81 10.53
N ALA A 56 -7.85 -0.15 9.68
CA ALA A 56 -8.79 -1.22 9.95
C ALA A 56 -8.07 -2.56 10.14
N PHE A 57 -8.56 -3.36 11.07
CA PHE A 57 -8.07 -4.72 11.25
C PHE A 57 -8.75 -5.64 10.25
N ASP A 58 -7.96 -6.45 9.54
CA ASP A 58 -8.47 -7.47 8.62
C ASP A 58 -7.75 -8.80 8.89
N ALA A 59 -8.38 -9.67 9.67
CA ALA A 59 -7.83 -10.99 9.99
C ALA A 59 -7.72 -11.92 8.77
N ASN A 60 -8.43 -11.61 7.68
CA ASN A 60 -8.49 -12.42 6.46
C ASN A 60 -7.76 -11.74 5.29
N LEU A 61 -6.97 -10.71 5.56
CA LEU A 61 -6.17 -10.03 4.55
C LEU A 61 -5.26 -11.07 3.88
N ALA A 62 -5.50 -11.30 2.59
CA ALA A 62 -4.78 -12.30 1.82
C ALA A 62 -4.00 -11.63 0.68
N TYR A 63 -2.74 -12.00 0.55
CA TYR A 63 -1.91 -11.68 -0.61
C TYR A 63 -1.28 -12.96 -1.13
N VAL A 64 -1.58 -13.31 -2.38
CA VAL A 64 -1.06 -14.49 -3.06
C VAL A 64 -0.39 -14.06 -4.34
N PHE A 65 0.82 -14.57 -4.57
CA PHE A 65 1.54 -14.44 -5.83
C PHE A 65 1.92 -15.82 -6.35
N THR A 66 1.63 -16.08 -7.62
CA THR A 66 2.00 -17.31 -8.32
C THR A 66 2.90 -16.95 -9.49
N ALA A 67 4.18 -17.34 -9.40
CA ALA A 67 5.12 -17.16 -10.49
C ALA A 67 4.70 -18.01 -11.70
N SER A 68 4.85 -17.45 -12.91
CA SER A 68 4.62 -18.18 -14.16
C SER A 68 5.94 -18.42 -14.89
N THR A 69 6.60 -17.34 -15.29
CA THR A 69 7.98 -17.31 -15.80
C THR A 69 8.66 -16.10 -15.18
N PRO A 70 9.77 -16.24 -14.45
CA PRO A 70 10.47 -15.08 -13.88
C PRO A 70 10.75 -14.03 -14.97
N PRO A 71 10.50 -12.74 -14.70
CA PRO A 71 10.11 -12.17 -13.41
C PRO A 71 8.58 -12.06 -13.17
N ALA A 72 7.73 -12.51 -14.10
CA ALA A 72 6.27 -12.26 -14.11
C ALA A 72 5.41 -13.36 -13.43
N GLY A 73 4.18 -12.99 -13.07
CA GLY A 73 3.26 -13.90 -12.41
C GLY A 73 1.82 -13.42 -12.35
N SER A 74 1.02 -14.11 -11.54
CA SER A 74 -0.35 -13.69 -11.19
C SER A 74 -0.41 -13.29 -9.73
N VAL A 75 -1.16 -12.24 -9.43
CA VAL A 75 -1.39 -11.74 -8.08
C VAL A 75 -2.88 -11.83 -7.74
N SER A 76 -3.16 -12.07 -6.45
CA SER A 76 -4.48 -11.90 -5.85
C SER A 76 -4.31 -11.28 -4.47
N ALA A 77 -4.88 -10.10 -4.28
CA ALA A 77 -4.94 -9.40 -2.99
C ALA A 77 -6.41 -9.20 -2.61
N ALA A 78 -6.85 -9.82 -1.53
CA ALA A 78 -8.21 -9.72 -1.03
C ALA A 78 -8.21 -9.03 0.33
N VAL A 79 -9.03 -7.99 0.45
CA VAL A 79 -9.09 -7.11 1.62
C VAL A 79 -10.55 -6.96 2.02
N THR A 80 -10.88 -7.39 3.23
CA THR A 80 -12.24 -7.48 3.78
C THR A 80 -12.31 -7.01 5.25
N PRO A 81 -11.73 -5.86 5.62
CA PRO A 81 -11.83 -5.35 6.97
C PRO A 81 -13.29 -5.10 7.37
N PRO A 82 -13.73 -5.51 8.58
CA PRO A 82 -15.03 -5.12 9.09
C PRO A 82 -15.18 -3.60 9.15
N ASN A 83 -16.29 -3.08 8.65
CA ASN A 83 -16.64 -1.65 8.67
C ASN A 83 -15.63 -0.72 7.96
N SER A 84 -14.89 -1.21 6.97
CA SER A 84 -14.02 -0.41 6.13
C SER A 84 -14.16 -0.84 4.67
N ILE A 85 -13.29 -0.35 3.79
CA ILE A 85 -13.38 -0.60 2.35
C ILE A 85 -12.87 -2.00 2.05
N ALA A 86 -13.79 -2.84 1.56
CA ALA A 86 -13.44 -4.11 0.96
C ALA A 86 -13.06 -3.94 -0.52
N TRP A 87 -12.05 -4.68 -0.96
CA TRP A 87 -11.62 -4.71 -2.34
C TRP A 87 -10.86 -5.99 -2.70
N LEU A 88 -10.80 -6.28 -3.99
CA LEU A 88 -10.03 -7.37 -4.57
C LEU A 88 -9.19 -6.81 -5.72
N ALA A 89 -7.89 -7.10 -5.73
CA ALA A 89 -7.03 -6.88 -6.88
C ALA A 89 -6.52 -8.22 -7.38
N THR A 90 -6.82 -8.59 -8.62
CA THR A 90 -6.38 -9.87 -9.18
C THR A 90 -6.08 -9.78 -10.67
N GLY A 91 -5.06 -10.52 -11.11
CA GLY A 91 -4.70 -10.59 -12.52
C GLY A 91 -3.22 -10.84 -12.71
N LYS A 92 -2.73 -10.55 -13.92
CA LYS A 92 -1.33 -10.74 -14.28
C LYS A 92 -0.53 -9.51 -13.90
N THR A 93 0.62 -9.71 -13.26
CA THR A 93 1.57 -8.64 -12.96
C THR A 93 2.87 -8.88 -13.72
N GLY A 94 3.59 -7.78 -13.98
CA GLY A 94 4.92 -7.79 -14.54
C GLY A 94 5.95 -8.38 -13.59
N GLY A 95 7.19 -8.07 -13.88
CA GLY A 95 8.37 -8.53 -13.19
C GLY A 95 8.43 -8.15 -11.71
N VAL A 96 8.99 -9.07 -10.93
CA VAL A 96 9.58 -8.79 -9.64
C VAL A 96 11.01 -8.33 -9.83
N TYR A 97 11.32 -7.13 -9.35
CA TYR A 97 12.66 -6.59 -9.39
C TYR A 97 13.21 -6.45 -7.97
N THR A 98 14.45 -6.89 -7.79
CA THR A 98 15.26 -6.57 -6.61
C THR A 98 15.93 -5.21 -6.85
N PRO A 99 15.92 -4.28 -5.87
CA PRO A 99 16.64 -3.00 -5.97
C PRO A 99 18.10 -3.18 -6.41
N PHE A 100 18.62 -2.33 -7.30
CA PHE A 100 20.05 -2.36 -7.65
C PHE A 100 20.87 -1.63 -6.57
N PRO A 101 22.06 -2.13 -6.20
CA PRO A 101 22.93 -1.41 -5.28
C PRO A 101 23.37 -0.04 -5.85
N GLY A 102 23.32 1.01 -5.03
CA GLY A 102 23.90 2.32 -5.35
C GLY A 102 22.93 3.39 -5.85
N LEU A 103 21.63 3.10 -5.91
CA LEU A 103 20.60 4.06 -6.31
C LEU A 103 19.87 4.66 -5.09
N ALA A 104 19.30 5.86 -5.28
CA ALA A 104 18.67 6.63 -4.21
C ALA A 104 17.40 5.92 -3.68
N PRO A 105 17.09 6.03 -2.37
CA PRO A 105 15.90 5.41 -1.79
C PRO A 105 14.62 6.06 -2.31
N PHE A 106 13.58 5.26 -2.51
CA PHE A 106 12.25 5.75 -2.87
C PHE A 106 11.48 6.18 -1.62
N ILE A 107 10.89 7.38 -1.65
CA ILE A 107 10.16 7.95 -0.50
C ILE A 107 8.68 8.06 -0.84
N ALA A 108 7.86 7.26 -0.16
CA ALA A 108 6.41 7.36 -0.25
C ALA A 108 5.86 8.11 0.97
N ASN A 109 5.32 9.30 0.73
CA ASN A 109 4.55 10.02 1.72
C ASN A 109 3.08 9.64 1.58
N TRP A 110 2.45 9.38 2.73
CA TRP A 110 1.03 9.13 2.85
C TRP A 110 0.47 10.09 3.89
N TRP A 111 -0.45 10.93 3.43
CA TRP A 111 -1.10 11.93 4.25
C TRP A 111 -2.50 11.47 4.61
N TYR A 112 -2.89 11.71 5.86
CA TYR A 112 -4.27 11.58 6.28
C TYR A 112 -4.69 12.83 7.05
N VAL A 113 -5.93 13.26 6.85
CA VAL A 113 -6.49 14.44 7.52
C VAL A 113 -7.78 14.03 8.22
N SER A 114 -7.85 14.29 9.54
CA SER A 114 -9.04 14.08 10.37
C SER A 114 -9.37 15.37 11.09
N GLY A 115 -10.40 16.08 10.62
CA GLY A 115 -10.70 17.43 11.10
C GLY A 115 -9.50 18.36 10.92
N THR A 116 -8.98 18.90 12.02
CA THR A 116 -7.78 19.77 12.03
C THR A 116 -6.46 19.02 12.19
N THR A 117 -6.50 17.71 12.49
CA THR A 117 -5.29 16.89 12.65
C THR A 117 -4.81 16.41 11.28
N ARG A 118 -3.51 16.56 11.03
CA ARG A 118 -2.84 16.00 9.85
C ARG A 118 -1.82 14.95 10.30
N THR A 119 -1.82 13.79 9.66
CA THR A 119 -0.84 12.74 9.94
C THR A 119 -0.07 12.41 8.67
N LYS A 120 1.26 12.43 8.76
CA LYS A 120 2.18 11.96 7.74
C LYS A 120 2.69 10.58 8.10
N MET A 121 2.49 9.61 7.23
CA MET A 121 3.18 8.33 7.25
C MET A 121 4.21 8.36 6.11
N ASN A 122 5.48 8.31 6.46
CA ASN A 122 6.60 8.34 5.53
C ASN A 122 7.21 6.95 5.47
N THR A 123 7.05 6.25 4.34
CA THR A 123 7.72 4.97 4.10
C THR A 123 8.94 5.20 3.23
N VAL A 124 10.08 4.74 3.70
CA VAL A 124 11.32 4.70 2.92
C VAL A 124 11.56 3.26 2.49
N TYR A 125 11.58 3.06 1.17
CA TYR A 125 11.90 1.78 0.56
C TYR A 125 13.32 1.83 -0.03
N GLY A 126 13.86 0.66 -0.35
CA GLY A 126 14.87 0.58 -1.40
C GLY A 126 14.30 1.12 -2.73
N GLU A 127 15.15 1.17 -3.75
CA GLU A 127 14.71 1.59 -5.09
C GLU A 127 13.52 0.77 -5.61
N ILE A 128 12.54 1.46 -6.20
CA ILE A 128 11.35 0.85 -6.83
C ILE A 128 11.43 1.04 -8.35
N PHE A 129 11.00 0.03 -9.11
CA PHE A 129 11.04 0.04 -10.56
C PHE A 129 9.65 -0.01 -11.20
N PHE A 130 9.42 0.85 -12.18
CA PHE A 130 8.16 0.95 -12.93
C PHE A 130 8.39 0.56 -14.40
N PHE A 131 8.86 -0.67 -14.67
CA PHE A 131 9.29 -1.07 -16.01
C PHE A 131 8.30 -1.93 -16.80
N ASP A 132 7.31 -2.54 -16.15
CA ASP A 132 6.45 -3.53 -16.79
C ASP A 132 4.97 -3.15 -16.81
N VAL A 133 4.27 -3.69 -17.80
CA VAL A 133 2.81 -3.63 -17.87
C VAL A 133 2.20 -4.71 -16.97
N SER A 134 1.20 -4.32 -16.19
CA SER A 134 0.34 -5.24 -15.45
C SER A 134 -1.07 -5.25 -16.04
N ALA A 135 -1.73 -6.41 -15.97
CA ALA A 135 -3.13 -6.59 -16.28
C ALA A 135 -3.85 -7.09 -15.01
N VAL A 136 -3.82 -6.24 -13.97
CA VAL A 136 -4.53 -6.47 -12.72
C VAL A 136 -5.86 -5.74 -12.76
N ALA A 137 -6.95 -6.48 -12.54
CA ALA A 137 -8.26 -5.91 -12.34
C ALA A 137 -8.45 -5.57 -10.86
N PHE A 138 -9.06 -4.42 -10.59
CA PHE A 138 -9.44 -3.97 -9.26
C PHE A 138 -10.95 -4.01 -9.12
N TYR A 139 -11.46 -4.54 -8.02
CA TYR A 139 -12.87 -4.66 -7.70
C TYR A 139 -13.16 -4.07 -6.33
N THR A 140 -14.28 -3.35 -6.18
CA THR A 140 -14.78 -2.85 -4.90
C THR A 140 -16.30 -2.71 -4.94
N SER A 141 -16.94 -2.29 -3.84
CA SER A 141 -18.38 -2.00 -3.84
C SER A 141 -18.66 -0.69 -4.59
N PRO A 142 -19.69 -0.61 -5.45
CA PRO A 142 -20.11 0.66 -6.06
C PRO A 142 -20.71 1.65 -5.05
N PHE A 143 -21.00 1.20 -3.83
CA PHE A 143 -21.66 2.00 -2.77
C PHE A 143 -20.68 2.52 -1.71
N ASN A 144 -19.37 2.36 -1.91
CA ASN A 144 -18.37 3.00 -1.08
C ASN A 144 -17.69 4.13 -1.86
N PHE A 145 -16.98 5.02 -1.16
CA PHE A 145 -16.41 6.19 -1.81
C PHE A 145 -15.36 5.85 -2.88
N VAL A 146 -14.67 4.70 -2.78
CA VAL A 146 -13.71 4.28 -3.83
C VAL A 146 -14.48 3.91 -5.09
N GLY A 147 -15.58 3.16 -4.97
CA GLY A 147 -16.47 2.84 -6.07
C GLY A 147 -17.06 4.09 -6.74
N GLU A 148 -17.54 5.04 -5.93
CA GLU A 148 -18.02 6.34 -6.44
C GLU A 148 -16.93 7.10 -7.19
N MET A 149 -15.71 7.14 -6.64
CA MET A 149 -14.56 7.84 -7.22
C MET A 149 -14.11 7.27 -8.57
N ILE A 150 -14.14 5.94 -8.72
CA ILE A 150 -13.81 5.27 -9.98
C ILE A 150 -15.01 5.20 -10.95
N GLY A 151 -16.18 5.71 -10.54
CA GLY A 151 -17.40 5.68 -11.34
C GLY A 151 -18.01 4.30 -11.52
N GLY A 152 -17.76 3.35 -10.61
CA GLY A 152 -18.21 1.97 -10.75
C GLY A 152 -17.74 1.02 -9.66
N HIS A 153 -17.64 -0.26 -9.99
CA HIS A 153 -17.20 -1.32 -9.06
C HIS A 153 -15.97 -2.07 -9.56
N THR A 154 -15.43 -1.69 -10.72
CA THR A 154 -14.32 -2.40 -11.37
C THR A 154 -13.47 -1.46 -12.21
N ILE A 155 -12.15 -1.63 -12.12
CA ILE A 155 -11.19 -1.17 -13.12
C ILE A 155 -10.62 -2.42 -13.79
N GLY A 156 -10.90 -2.62 -15.08
CA GLY A 156 -10.53 -3.86 -15.79
C GLY A 156 -9.05 -4.00 -16.09
N THR A 157 -8.31 -2.89 -16.12
CA THR A 157 -6.86 -2.88 -16.28
C THR A 157 -6.31 -1.70 -15.51
N PHE A 158 -5.78 -1.97 -14.32
CA PHE A 158 -5.13 -0.95 -13.50
C PHE A 158 -3.66 -0.86 -13.93
N SER A 159 -3.39 -0.07 -14.97
CA SER A 159 -2.04 0.13 -15.53
C SER A 159 -1.05 0.69 -14.51
N GLU A 160 -1.55 1.28 -13.42
CA GLU A 160 -0.85 1.94 -12.31
C GLU A 160 -0.51 0.97 -11.16
N LEU A 161 -0.80 -0.34 -11.31
CA LEU A 161 -0.21 -1.43 -10.51
C LEU A 161 1.00 -2.10 -11.23
N PRO A 162 1.93 -1.39 -11.91
CA PRO A 162 2.96 -2.05 -12.69
C PRO A 162 4.04 -2.72 -11.83
N VAL A 163 3.95 -2.67 -10.49
CA VAL A 163 5.10 -2.97 -9.64
C VAL A 163 4.84 -3.99 -8.55
N ARG A 164 5.70 -5.03 -8.55
CA ARG A 164 6.02 -5.83 -7.38
C ARG A 164 7.50 -5.63 -7.03
N GLY A 165 7.78 -4.86 -5.99
CA GLY A 165 9.13 -4.75 -5.42
C GLY A 165 9.35 -5.81 -4.33
N VAL A 166 10.56 -6.35 -4.23
CA VAL A 166 11.00 -7.11 -3.05
C VAL A 166 12.13 -6.32 -2.41
N PHE A 167 11.91 -5.90 -1.16
CA PHE A 167 12.85 -5.09 -0.41
C PHE A 167 13.30 -5.87 0.82
N ASP A 168 14.59 -5.82 1.14
CA ASP A 168 15.12 -6.45 2.36
C ASP A 168 14.55 -5.77 3.61
N THR A 169 14.41 -4.44 3.56
CA THR A 169 13.81 -3.63 4.62
C THR A 169 13.08 -2.42 4.06
N ALA A 170 12.04 -1.98 4.77
CA ALA A 170 11.40 -0.69 4.58
C ALA A 170 11.02 -0.15 5.96
N THR A 171 11.17 1.15 6.17
CA THR A 171 10.83 1.79 7.45
C THR A 171 9.67 2.75 7.27
N LEU A 172 8.60 2.56 8.04
CA LEU A 172 7.49 3.51 8.14
C LEU A 172 7.66 4.39 9.38
N ARG A 173 7.67 5.71 9.17
CA ARG A 173 7.65 6.72 10.23
C ARG A 173 6.32 7.45 10.23
N VAL A 174 5.68 7.55 11.40
CA VAL A 174 4.40 8.23 11.55
C VAL A 174 4.59 9.49 12.37
N LYS A 175 4.14 10.63 11.85
CA LYS A 175 4.18 11.93 12.52
C LYS A 175 2.82 12.61 12.44
N ARG A 176 2.24 12.88 13.61
CA ARG A 176 1.08 13.77 13.74
C ARG A 176 1.56 15.22 13.70
N GLN A 177 0.85 16.07 12.98
CA GLN A 177 1.07 17.50 12.79
C GLN A 177 -0.15 18.29 13.28
#